data_AF-Q2U7L4-F1
#
_entry.id   AF-Q2U7L4-F1
#
_cell.length_a   1.000
_cell.length_b   1.000
_cell.length_c   1.000
_cell.angle_alpha   90.00
_cell.angle_beta   90.00
_cell.angle_gamma   90.00
#
_symmetry.space_group_name_H-M   'P 1'
#
loop_
_entity.id
_entity.type
_entity.pdbx_description
1 polymer ?
#
loop_
_entity_poly.entity_id
_entity_poly.type
_entity_poly.pdbx_seq_one_letter_code
_entity_poly.pdbx_strand_id
1 'polypeptide(L)'
;MNTTLPPNSSPGDHVRKWGYSFTWTDSHLAREKTEPLRQQFDTLGAAALERLQFIRSSLLEDSKAKGTSPPSNDLYTILRDHHRKDAVLTRFWNETHTVPDWVNWEQLERGQRFLHRYIIANIEIH
;
A
#
# COMPACT_ATOMS: atom_id res chain seq x y z
N MET A 1 -28.04 -10.45 -11.62
CA MET A 1 -26.99 -11.49 -11.61
C MET A 1 -26.65 -11.77 -10.16
N ASN A 2 -26.92 -12.98 -9.67
CA ASN A 2 -26.72 -13.36 -8.26
C ASN A 2 -25.21 -13.49 -7.98
N THR A 3 -24.63 -12.52 -7.29
CA THR A 3 -23.21 -12.48 -6.91
C THR A 3 -22.98 -13.06 -5.51
N THR A 4 -23.69 -14.12 -5.17
CA THR A 4 -23.53 -14.82 -3.90
C THR A 4 -22.45 -15.87 -4.05
N LEU A 5 -21.27 -15.63 -3.47
CA LEU A 5 -20.28 -16.67 -3.25
C LEU A 5 -20.95 -17.84 -2.52
N PRO A 6 -20.79 -19.11 -2.94
CA PRO A 6 -21.16 -20.22 -2.08
C PRO A 6 -20.38 -20.08 -0.77
N PRO A 7 -21.02 -20.35 0.38
CA PRO A 7 -20.47 -19.98 1.68
C PRO A 7 -19.12 -20.63 1.99
N ASN A 8 -18.77 -21.77 1.37
CA ASN A 8 -17.52 -22.48 1.59
C ASN A 8 -17.07 -23.19 0.30
N SER A 9 -16.22 -22.56 -0.52
CA SER A 9 -15.57 -23.28 -1.61
C SER A 9 -14.59 -24.30 -1.01
N SER A 10 -14.74 -25.55 -1.41
CA SER A 10 -13.88 -26.66 -1.00
C SER A 10 -12.79 -26.92 -2.05
N PRO A 11 -11.64 -27.50 -1.65
CA PRO A 11 -10.63 -27.94 -2.60
C PRO A 11 -11.26 -28.82 -3.70
N GLY A 12 -10.99 -28.51 -4.97
CA GLY A 12 -11.59 -29.15 -6.14
C GLY A 12 -12.77 -28.40 -6.75
N ASP A 13 -13.36 -27.43 -6.05
CA ASP A 13 -14.48 -26.64 -6.59
C ASP A 13 -14.02 -25.74 -7.75
N HIS A 14 -14.82 -25.68 -8.81
CA HIS A 14 -14.61 -24.74 -9.90
C HIS A 14 -15.32 -23.41 -9.60
N VAL A 15 -14.54 -22.36 -9.37
CA VAL A 15 -15.03 -21.01 -9.05
C VAL A 15 -14.93 -20.12 -10.29
N ARG A 16 -16.00 -19.39 -10.60
CA ARG A 16 -16.03 -18.39 -11.69
C ARG A 16 -16.33 -16.99 -11.13
N LYS A 17 -15.42 -16.04 -11.30
CA LYS A 17 -15.59 -14.66 -10.83
C LYS A 17 -14.86 -13.66 -11.74
N TRP A 18 -15.50 -12.53 -12.03
CA TRP A 18 -14.93 -11.46 -12.85
C TRP A 18 -14.39 -11.92 -14.23
N GLY A 19 -15.04 -12.89 -14.86
CA GLY A 19 -14.60 -13.44 -16.16
C GLY A 19 -13.51 -14.51 -16.07
N TYR A 20 -12.95 -14.77 -14.89
CA TYR A 20 -11.94 -15.80 -14.66
C TYR A 20 -12.56 -17.05 -14.03
N SER A 21 -12.05 -18.22 -14.42
CA SER A 21 -12.42 -19.51 -13.82
C SER A 21 -11.17 -20.22 -13.31
N PHE A 22 -11.23 -20.77 -12.11
CA PHE A 22 -10.12 -21.49 -11.51
C PHE A 22 -10.63 -22.60 -10.58
N THR A 23 -9.77 -23.58 -10.30
CA THR A 23 -10.04 -24.62 -9.31
C THR A 23 -9.58 -24.14 -7.94
N TRP A 24 -10.46 -24.21 -6.97
CA TRP A 24 -10.14 -23.93 -5.57
C TRP A 24 -9.18 -25.00 -5.05
N THR A 25 -8.13 -24.59 -4.34
CA THR A 25 -7.09 -25.48 -3.81
C THR A 25 -6.93 -25.24 -2.32
N ASP A 26 -6.25 -26.16 -1.62
CA ASP A 26 -5.94 -26.03 -0.19
C ASP A 26 -5.13 -24.76 0.16
N SER A 27 -4.43 -24.18 -0.82
CA SER A 27 -3.68 -22.94 -0.66
C SER A 27 -4.56 -21.68 -0.70
N HIS A 28 -5.82 -21.79 -1.13
CA HIS A 28 -6.74 -20.65 -1.12
C HIS A 28 -7.24 -20.40 0.30
N LEU A 29 -7.10 -19.15 0.75
CA LEU A 29 -7.59 -18.75 2.07
C LEU A 29 -9.11 -18.84 2.13
N ALA A 30 -9.63 -19.51 3.16
CA ALA A 30 -11.05 -19.61 3.44
C ALA A 30 -11.69 -18.23 3.64
N ARG A 31 -13.01 -18.14 3.41
CA ARG A 31 -13.74 -16.87 3.47
C ARG A 31 -13.69 -16.26 4.87
N GLU A 32 -13.80 -17.10 5.89
CA GLU A 32 -13.75 -16.72 7.30
C GLU A 32 -12.42 -16.03 7.64
N LYS A 33 -11.35 -16.36 6.91
CA LYS A 33 -10.03 -15.74 7.05
C LYS A 33 -9.87 -14.49 6.18
N THR A 34 -10.49 -14.43 5.00
CA THR A 34 -10.31 -13.30 4.06
C THR A 34 -11.28 -12.15 4.30
N GLU A 35 -12.51 -12.41 4.78
CA GLU A 35 -13.51 -11.37 5.03
C GLU A 35 -13.03 -10.34 6.07
N PRO A 36 -12.41 -10.74 7.20
CA PRO A 36 -11.84 -9.77 8.15
C PRO A 36 -10.72 -8.92 7.54
N LEU A 37 -9.90 -9.48 6.65
CA LEU A 37 -8.80 -8.76 6.01
C LEU A 37 -9.29 -7.62 5.11
N ARG A 38 -10.52 -7.70 4.58
CA ARG A 38 -11.12 -6.62 3.77
C ARG A 38 -11.35 -5.34 4.59
N GLN A 39 -11.46 -5.48 5.91
CA GLN A 39 -11.67 -4.37 6.85
C GLN A 39 -10.37 -3.96 7.55
N GLN A 40 -9.24 -4.56 7.16
CA GLN A 40 -7.92 -4.19 7.65
C GLN A 40 -7.24 -3.27 6.66
N PHE A 41 -6.68 -2.20 7.17
CA PHE A 41 -5.93 -1.21 6.41
C PHE A 41 -4.82 -0.65 7.28
N ASP A 42 -3.93 0.14 6.68
CA ASP A 42 -2.90 0.84 7.42
C ASP A 42 -3.51 1.99 8.23
N THR A 43 -3.79 1.72 9.51
CA THR A 43 -4.35 2.71 10.43
C THR A 43 -3.39 3.88 10.68
N LEU A 44 -2.08 3.64 10.66
CA LEU A 44 -1.08 4.68 10.86
C LEU A 44 -0.98 5.57 9.62
N GLY A 45 -0.95 4.97 8.43
CA GLY A 45 -1.00 5.67 7.15
C GLY A 45 -2.27 6.50 6.99
N ALA A 46 -3.43 5.97 7.38
CA ALA A 46 -4.69 6.72 7.38
C ALA A 46 -4.64 7.94 8.31
N ALA A 47 -4.17 7.76 9.56
CA ALA A 47 -4.00 8.86 10.51
C ALA A 47 -2.96 9.89 10.02
N ALA A 48 -1.86 9.45 9.40
CA ALA A 48 -0.85 10.35 8.84
C ALA A 48 -1.43 11.19 7.69
N LEU A 49 -2.26 10.59 6.82
CA LEU A 49 -2.91 11.32 5.73
C LEU A 49 -3.80 12.45 6.25
N GLU A 50 -4.59 12.22 7.30
CA GLU A 50 -5.41 13.26 7.93
C GLU A 50 -4.56 14.43 8.44
N ARG A 51 -3.41 14.14 9.08
CA ARG A 51 -2.47 15.16 9.56
C ARG A 51 -1.84 15.96 8.41
N LEU A 52 -1.44 15.30 7.33
CA LEU A 52 -0.88 15.96 6.15
C LEU A 52 -1.90 16.87 5.47
N GLN A 53 -3.17 16.43 5.37
CA GLN A 53 -4.25 17.26 4.84
C GLN A 53 -4.50 18.48 5.72
N PHE A 54 -4.50 18.32 7.04
CA PHE A 54 -4.63 19.44 7.98
C PHE A 54 -3.50 20.47 7.82
N ILE A 55 -2.24 20.01 7.77
CA ILE A 55 -1.07 20.89 7.56
C ILE A 55 -1.19 21.64 6.23
N ARG A 56 -1.56 20.94 5.15
CA ARG A 56 -1.74 21.55 3.83
C ARG A 56 -2.81 22.64 3.85
N SER A 57 -3.95 22.39 4.48
CA SER A 57 -5.02 23.39 4.63
C SER A 57 -4.54 24.61 5.41
N SER A 58 -3.80 24.41 6.50
CA SER A 58 -3.21 25.52 7.27
C SER A 58 -2.25 26.36 6.42
N LEU A 59 -1.35 25.71 5.66
CA LEU A 59 -0.42 26.41 4.78
C LEU A 59 -1.13 27.18 3.66
N LEU A 60 -2.25 26.66 3.17
CA LEU A 60 -3.05 27.33 2.14
C LEU A 60 -3.68 28.62 2.67
N GLU A 61 -4.24 28.58 3.88
CA GLU A 61 -4.79 29.77 4.53
C GLU A 61 -3.71 30.82 4.82
N ASP A 62 -2.52 30.38 5.27
CA ASP A 62 -1.37 31.27 5.47
C ASP A 62 -0.91 31.94 4.16
N SER A 63 -0.84 31.18 3.05
CA SER A 63 -0.48 31.72 1.74
C SER A 63 -1.50 32.74 1.24
N LYS A 64 -2.80 32.47 1.43
CA LYS A 64 -3.87 33.42 1.09
C LYS A 64 -3.75 34.72 1.89
N ALA A 65 -3.53 34.61 3.20
CA ALA A 65 -3.38 35.77 4.07
C ALA A 65 -2.16 36.63 3.72
N LYS A 66 -1.07 36.01 3.28
CA LYS A 66 0.19 36.70 2.90
C LYS A 66 0.25 37.11 1.42
N GLY A 67 -0.73 36.72 0.60
CA GLY A 67 -0.72 36.94 -0.84
C GLY A 67 0.40 36.19 -1.59
N THR A 68 0.90 35.10 -1.02
CA THR A 68 1.95 34.27 -1.62
C THR A 68 1.37 33.13 -2.45
N SER A 69 2.23 32.44 -3.21
CA SER A 69 1.80 31.26 -3.97
C SER A 69 1.23 30.16 -3.04
N PRO A 70 0.28 29.35 -3.54
CA PRO A 70 -0.24 28.21 -2.80
C PRO A 70 0.85 27.19 -2.45
N PRO A 71 0.72 26.47 -1.33
CA PRO A 71 1.64 25.38 -0.99
C PRO A 71 1.55 24.22 -2.00
N SER A 72 2.63 23.43 -2.07
CA SER A 72 2.69 22.24 -2.93
C SER A 72 1.62 21.21 -2.58
N ASN A 73 1.13 20.49 -3.58
CA ASN A 73 0.25 19.31 -3.40
C ASN A 73 1.05 18.02 -3.13
N ASP A 74 2.38 18.10 -3.16
CA ASP A 74 3.25 16.98 -2.88
C ASP A 74 3.22 16.63 -1.37
N LEU A 75 2.49 15.57 -1.05
CA LEU A 75 2.36 15.05 0.32
C LEU A 75 3.71 14.57 0.89
N TYR A 76 4.63 14.09 0.05
CA TYR A 76 5.94 13.67 0.52
C TYR A 76 6.76 14.87 1.00
N THR A 77 6.78 15.96 0.23
CA THR A 77 7.46 17.20 0.66
C THR A 77 6.89 17.72 1.98
N ILE A 78 5.56 17.73 2.15
CA ILE A 78 4.92 18.13 3.41
C ILE A 78 5.34 17.20 4.55
N LEU A 79 5.31 15.88 4.34
CA LEU A 79 5.73 14.89 5.34
C LEU A 79 7.20 15.09 5.74
N ARG A 80 8.11 15.16 4.76
CA ARG A 80 9.55 15.36 4.97
C ARG A 80 9.82 16.60 5.81
N ASP A 81 9.14 17.70 5.54
CA ASP A 81 9.43 18.99 6.16
C ASP A 81 8.72 19.18 7.52
N HIS A 82 7.63 18.44 7.77
CA HIS A 82 6.80 18.62 8.97
C HIS A 82 6.73 17.41 9.91
N HIS A 83 7.25 16.23 9.56
CA HIS A 83 7.08 15.01 10.38
C HIS A 83 7.51 15.19 11.83
N ARG A 84 8.58 15.95 12.09
CA ARG A 84 9.11 16.19 13.45
C ARG A 84 8.20 17.03 14.36
N LYS A 85 7.19 17.69 13.79
CA LYS A 85 6.28 18.59 14.51
C LYS A 85 5.01 17.89 14.96
N ASP A 86 4.77 16.66 14.51
CA ASP A 86 3.58 15.87 14.83
C ASP A 86 3.99 14.44 15.20
N ALA A 87 3.49 13.93 16.32
CA ALA A 87 3.87 12.61 16.83
C ALA A 87 3.43 11.45 15.90
N VAL A 88 2.27 11.57 15.25
CA VAL A 88 1.77 10.57 14.29
C VAL A 88 2.67 10.56 13.06
N LEU A 89 3.00 11.74 12.53
CA LEU A 89 3.89 11.83 11.37
C LEU A 89 5.32 11.38 11.69
N THR A 90 5.83 11.68 12.89
CA THR A 90 7.14 11.17 13.35
C THR A 90 7.15 9.65 13.39
N ARG A 91 6.10 9.04 13.96
CA ARG A 91 5.98 7.59 14.01
C ARG A 91 5.90 6.98 12.60
N PHE A 92 5.03 7.53 11.75
CA PHE A 92 4.90 7.08 10.36
C PHE A 92 6.21 7.19 9.58
N TRP A 93 6.93 8.30 9.73
CA TRP A 93 8.24 8.51 9.14
C TRP A 93 9.24 7.43 9.58
N ASN A 94 9.32 7.16 10.89
CA ASN A 94 10.23 6.15 11.42
C ASN A 94 9.89 4.74 10.92
N GLU A 95 8.61 4.33 10.97
CA GLU A 95 8.21 2.98 10.52
C GLU A 95 8.47 2.77 9.02
N THR A 96 8.26 3.80 8.19
CA THR A 96 8.51 3.72 6.74
C THR A 96 9.99 3.78 6.35
N HIS A 97 10.84 4.39 7.17
CA HIS A 97 12.28 4.52 6.89
C HIS A 97 13.14 3.54 7.70
N THR A 98 12.54 2.69 8.52
CA THR A 98 13.26 1.64 9.24
C THR A 98 13.43 0.43 8.34
N VAL A 99 14.67 0.04 8.10
CA VAL A 99 15.00 -1.21 7.42
C VAL A 99 14.76 -2.36 8.39
N PRO A 100 13.88 -3.33 8.08
CA PRO A 100 13.66 -4.48 8.97
C PRO A 100 14.92 -5.34 9.14
N ASP A 101 15.10 -5.94 10.32
CA ASP A 101 16.29 -6.74 10.66
C ASP A 101 16.52 -7.95 9.74
N TRP A 102 15.43 -8.47 9.14
CA TRP A 102 15.50 -9.59 8.22
C TRP A 102 15.99 -9.19 6.82
N VAL A 103 16.17 -7.89 6.54
CA VAL A 103 16.66 -7.43 5.24
C VAL A 103 18.14 -7.78 5.08
N ASN A 104 18.42 -8.58 4.05
CA ASN A 104 19.77 -8.91 3.63
C ASN A 104 20.09 -8.20 2.30
N TRP A 105 21.01 -7.23 2.36
CA TRP A 105 21.38 -6.41 1.21
C TRP A 105 22.05 -7.20 0.08
N GLU A 106 22.85 -8.22 0.40
CA GLU A 106 23.47 -9.07 -0.62
C GLU A 106 22.42 -9.92 -1.35
N GLN A 107 21.42 -10.43 -0.64
CA GLN A 107 20.28 -11.14 -1.23
C GLN A 107 19.51 -10.22 -2.17
N LEU A 108 19.23 -8.98 -1.76
CA LEU A 108 18.52 -7.99 -2.57
C LEU A 108 19.30 -7.63 -3.83
N GLU A 109 20.60 -7.38 -3.72
CA GLU A 109 21.48 -7.08 -4.85
C GLU A 109 21.57 -8.26 -5.84
N ARG A 110 21.70 -9.49 -5.33
CA ARG A 110 21.64 -10.70 -6.18
C ARG A 110 20.30 -10.81 -6.90
N GLY A 111 19.18 -10.56 -6.22
CA GLY A 111 17.84 -10.55 -6.80
C GLY A 111 17.68 -9.49 -7.89
N GLN A 112 18.17 -8.27 -7.68
CA GLN A 112 18.14 -7.19 -8.68
C GLN A 112 18.96 -7.54 -9.92
N ARG A 113 20.18 -8.10 -9.74
CA ARG A 113 21.00 -8.56 -10.87
C ARG A 113 20.32 -9.66 -11.68
N PHE A 114 19.68 -10.61 -11.00
CA PHE A 114 18.93 -11.67 -11.65
C PHE A 114 17.76 -11.09 -12.45
N LEU A 115 16.93 -10.25 -11.80
CA LEU A 115 15.80 -9.61 -12.46
C LEU A 115 16.25 -8.81 -13.68
N HIS A 116 17.23 -7.92 -13.55
CA HIS A 116 17.77 -7.13 -14.67
C HIS A 116 18.20 -8.00 -15.86
N ARG A 117 18.83 -9.15 -15.58
CA ARG A 117 19.29 -10.07 -16.63
C ARG A 117 18.16 -10.77 -17.38
N TYR A 118 17.03 -11.04 -16.73
CA TYR A 118 15.98 -11.91 -17.28
C TYR A 118 14.61 -11.24 -17.46
N ILE A 119 14.42 -9.98 -17.05
CA ILE A 119 13.11 -9.33 -17.12
C ILE A 119 12.62 -9.16 -18.56
N ILE A 120 13.53 -8.91 -19.53
CA ILE A 120 13.19 -8.80 -20.95
C ILE A 120 12.66 -10.14 -21.49
N ALA A 121 13.28 -11.26 -21.10
CA ALA A 121 12.82 -12.60 -21.49
C ALA A 121 11.46 -12.97 -20.87
N ASN A 122 11.07 -12.34 -19.74
CA ASN A 122 9.76 -12.53 -19.11
C ASN A 122 8.65 -11.61 -19.67
N ILE A 123 9.00 -10.57 -20.43
CA ILE A 123 8.02 -9.63 -21.01
C ILE A 123 7.63 -10.03 -22.45
N GLU A 124 8.44 -10.84 -23.15
CA GLU A 124 8.21 -11.24 -24.55
C GLU A 124 7.66 -12.67 -24.75
N ILE A 125 7.07 -13.30 -23.73
CA ILE A 125 6.35 -14.58 -23.90
C ILE A 125 4.84 -14.34 -23.78
N HIS A 126 4.25 -13.72 -24.82
CA HIS A 126 2.83 -13.75 -25.18
C HIS A 126 2.73 -13.78 -26.71
#